data_AF-A0A0W0H902-F1
#
_entry.id   AF-A0A0W0H902-F1
#
_cell.length_a   1.000
_cell.length_b   1.000
_cell.length_c   1.000
_cell.angle_alpha   90.00
_cell.angle_beta   90.00
_cell.angle_gamma   90.00
#
_symmetry.space_group_name_H-M   'P 1'
#
loop_
_entity.id
_entity.type
_entity.pdbx_description
1 polymer ?
#
loop_
_entity_poly.entity_id
_entity_poly.type
_entity_poly.pdbx_seq_one_letter_code
_entity_poly.pdbx_strand_id
1 'polypeptide(L)'
;MTKLNTALPPLEDLNEIYRIDSASPSGLSRIKATRGRNGRTGPVVSIGTDGYYRMKFDSRFYRTHRIIFFMKTGIDPAQNVIDHIDGNRLNNSPDNLRCCTVAENLWNAQGKLKRDGLPKGIRKLPNGDYRASFMVHGELKEFD
;
A
#
# COMPACT_ATOMS: atom_id res chain seq x y z
N MET A 1 17.02 10.88 0.77
CA MET A 1 17.27 9.71 -0.08
C MET A 1 15.98 8.90 -0.18
N THR A 2 15.28 8.97 -1.30
CA THR A 2 14.10 8.15 -1.57
C THR A 2 14.56 6.69 -1.62
N LYS A 3 14.14 5.85 -0.66
CA LYS A 3 14.41 4.41 -0.73
C LYS A 3 13.78 3.91 -2.03
N LEU A 4 14.61 3.52 -2.99
CA LEU A 4 14.14 2.85 -4.20
C LEU A 4 13.37 1.60 -3.76
N ASN A 5 12.18 1.41 -4.32
CA ASN A 5 11.44 0.18 -4.07
C ASN A 5 12.23 -0.99 -4.67
N THR A 6 12.33 -2.09 -3.91
CA THR A 6 12.96 -3.33 -4.41
C THR A 6 12.20 -3.80 -5.66
N ALA A 7 12.92 -4.03 -6.76
CA ALA A 7 12.37 -4.65 -7.97
C ALA A 7 11.63 -5.94 -7.61
N LEU A 8 10.43 -6.14 -8.16
CA LEU A 8 9.63 -7.31 -7.84
C LEU A 8 10.19 -8.55 -8.53
N PRO A 9 10.02 -9.75 -7.93
CA PRO A 9 10.33 -11.00 -8.62
C PRO A 9 9.45 -11.16 -9.88
N PRO A 10 9.87 -11.97 -10.86
CA PRO A 10 9.05 -12.29 -12.03
C PRO A 10 7.67 -12.81 -11.62
N LEU A 11 6.64 -12.39 -12.37
CA LEU A 11 5.25 -12.75 -12.07
C LEU A 11 5.02 -14.27 -12.15
N GLU A 12 5.69 -14.95 -13.08
CA GLU A 12 5.60 -16.42 -13.24
C GLU A 12 6.10 -17.14 -11.99
N ASP A 13 7.29 -16.77 -11.48
CA ASP A 13 7.86 -17.37 -10.27
C ASP A 13 6.98 -17.10 -9.03
N LEU A 14 6.36 -15.92 -8.95
CA LEU A 14 5.42 -15.59 -7.89
C LEU A 14 4.20 -16.50 -7.93
N ASN A 15 3.61 -16.70 -9.11
CA ASN A 15 2.43 -17.55 -9.31
C ASN A 15 2.72 -19.04 -9.09
N GLU A 16 3.96 -19.50 -9.27
CA GLU A 16 4.35 -20.87 -8.97
C GLU A 16 4.32 -21.16 -7.45
N ILE A 17 4.65 -20.16 -6.63
CA ILE A 17 4.86 -20.34 -5.19
C ILE A 17 3.69 -19.78 -4.36
N TYR A 18 2.97 -18.78 -4.86
CA TYR A 18 1.95 -18.03 -4.14
C TYR A 18 0.64 -17.91 -4.91
N ARG A 19 -0.44 -17.70 -4.17
CA ARG A 19 -1.79 -17.42 -4.67
C ARG A 19 -2.40 -16.29 -3.88
N ILE A 20 -3.16 -15.41 -4.55
CA ILE A 20 -4.08 -14.48 -3.87
C ILE A 20 -5.16 -15.31 -3.17
N ASP A 21 -5.34 -15.09 -1.87
CA ASP A 21 -6.18 -15.93 -1.03
C ASP A 21 -6.93 -15.08 -0.02
N SER A 22 -8.23 -14.90 -0.23
CA SER A 22 -9.09 -14.10 0.65
C SER A 22 -9.26 -14.71 2.04
N ALA A 23 -9.00 -16.01 2.20
CA ALA A 23 -9.00 -16.68 3.51
C ALA A 23 -7.71 -16.39 4.31
N SER A 24 -6.64 -15.91 3.67
CA SER A 24 -5.43 -15.50 4.35
C SER A 24 -5.60 -14.11 4.97
N PRO A 25 -5.18 -13.89 6.24
CA PRO A 25 -5.22 -12.56 6.85
C PRO A 25 -4.49 -11.47 6.05
N SER A 26 -3.46 -11.85 5.28
CA SER A 26 -2.72 -10.92 4.44
C SER A 26 -3.21 -10.84 3.00
N GLY A 27 -4.22 -11.60 2.61
CA GLY A 27 -4.66 -11.76 1.22
C GLY A 27 -3.74 -12.63 0.35
N LEU A 28 -2.68 -13.22 0.91
CA LEU A 28 -1.71 -14.03 0.17
C LEU A 28 -1.40 -15.35 0.91
N SER A 29 -1.36 -16.45 0.17
CA SER A 29 -0.98 -17.77 0.67
C SER A 29 0.13 -18.38 -0.17
N ARG A 30 1.03 -19.14 0.47
CA ARG A 30 2.03 -19.97 -0.18
C ARG A 30 1.40 -21.31 -0.56
N ILE A 31 1.45 -21.67 -1.84
CA ILE A 31 0.89 -22.92 -2.38
C ILE A 31 1.94 -24.01 -2.59
N LYS A 32 3.22 -23.64 -2.74
CA LYS A 32 4.34 -24.59 -2.89
C LYS A 32 5.33 -24.44 -1.75
N ALA A 33 5.70 -25.55 -1.12
CA ALA A 33 6.69 -25.53 -0.06
C ALA A 33 8.07 -25.15 -0.61
N THR A 34 8.78 -24.27 0.09
CA THR A 34 10.16 -23.87 -0.22
C THR A 34 11.12 -24.44 0.82
N ARG A 35 12.42 -24.43 0.51
CA ARG A 35 13.45 -24.88 1.46
C ARG A 35 13.47 -23.97 2.70
N GLY A 36 13.73 -24.57 3.87
CA GLY A 36 13.90 -23.87 5.15
C GLY A 36 12.70 -23.95 6.10
N ARG A 37 12.93 -23.61 7.38
CA ARG A 37 11.97 -23.78 8.50
C ARG A 37 10.63 -23.07 8.28
N ASN A 38 10.62 -21.94 7.56
CA ASN A 38 9.45 -21.10 7.31
C ASN A 38 8.91 -21.24 5.86
N GLY A 39 9.31 -22.30 5.15
CA GLY A 39 8.93 -22.55 3.76
C GLY A 39 7.64 -23.36 3.59
N ARG A 40 6.90 -23.64 4.67
CA ARG A 40 5.65 -24.42 4.59
C ARG A 40 4.56 -23.66 3.82
N THR A 41 3.69 -24.42 3.17
CA THR A 41 2.47 -23.91 2.53
C THR A 41 1.51 -23.33 3.58
N GLY A 42 0.65 -22.40 3.15
CA GLY A 42 -0.33 -21.75 4.02
C GLY A 42 -0.24 -20.22 3.98
N PRO A 43 -0.99 -19.53 4.86
CA PRO A 43 -1.13 -18.09 4.81
C PRO A 43 0.18 -17.37 5.13
N VAL A 44 0.45 -16.28 4.41
CA VAL A 44 1.50 -15.34 4.78
C VAL A 44 1.00 -14.49 5.94
N VAL A 45 1.69 -14.51 7.07
CA VAL A 45 1.23 -13.84 8.31
C VAL A 45 2.28 -12.91 8.94
N SER A 46 3.47 -12.79 8.34
CA SER A 46 4.52 -11.93 8.89
C SER A 46 4.18 -10.45 8.69
N ILE A 47 4.27 -9.67 9.77
CA ILE A 47 4.06 -8.22 9.77
C ILE A 47 5.37 -7.54 10.12
N GLY A 48 5.74 -6.49 9.37
CA GLY A 48 6.90 -5.66 9.67
C GLY A 48 6.61 -4.61 10.75
N THR A 49 7.67 -3.99 11.27
CA THR A 49 7.55 -2.87 12.23
C THR A 49 6.86 -1.63 11.65
N ASP A 50 6.72 -1.54 10.32
CA ASP A 50 5.98 -0.49 9.63
C ASP A 50 4.47 -0.80 9.49
N GLY A 51 3.99 -1.91 10.08
CA GLY A 51 2.57 -2.28 10.11
C GLY A 51 2.04 -2.89 8.82
N TYR A 52 2.90 -3.25 7.88
CA TYR A 52 2.49 -3.95 6.65
C TYR A 52 2.83 -5.43 6.73
N TYR A 53 1.96 -6.27 6.16
CA TYR A 53 2.31 -7.66 5.85
C TYR A 53 3.52 -7.74 4.91
N ARG A 54 4.36 -8.74 5.14
CA ARG A 54 5.56 -9.01 4.34
C ARG A 54 5.69 -10.48 4.02
N MET A 55 6.22 -10.76 2.84
CA MET A 55 6.57 -12.09 2.37
C MET A 55 8.06 -12.13 2.02
N LYS A 56 8.67 -13.31 2.11
CA LYS A 56 10.06 -13.52 1.72
C LYS A 56 10.11 -14.30 0.41
N PHE A 57 10.80 -13.76 -0.58
CA PHE A 57 11.08 -14.42 -1.85
C PHE A 57 12.56 -14.24 -2.16
N ASP A 58 13.24 -15.33 -2.55
CA ASP A 58 14.68 -15.38 -2.83
C ASP A 58 15.54 -14.51 -1.89
N SER A 59 15.50 -14.85 -0.60
CA SER A 59 16.26 -14.15 0.45
C SER A 59 15.89 -12.68 0.75
N ARG A 60 14.94 -12.08 0.02
CA ARG A 60 14.50 -10.68 0.20
C ARG A 60 13.08 -10.59 0.71
N PHE A 61 12.80 -9.54 1.50
CA PHE A 61 11.44 -9.25 1.98
C PHE A 61 10.73 -8.26 1.06
N TYR A 62 9.49 -8.57 0.72
CA TYR A 62 8.60 -7.73 -0.08
C TYR A 62 7.33 -7.44 0.72
N ARG A 63 6.73 -6.26 0.48
CA ARG A 63 5.43 -5.90 1.04
C ARG A 63 4.33 -6.68 0.33
N THR A 64 3.46 -7.33 1.09
CA THR A 64 2.45 -8.24 0.54
C THR A 64 1.46 -7.54 -0.39
N HIS A 65 1.01 -6.32 -0.06
CA HIS A 65 0.10 -5.55 -0.93
C HIS A 65 0.70 -5.24 -2.30
N ARG A 66 2.03 -4.99 -2.40
CA ARG A 66 2.69 -4.76 -3.69
C ARG A 66 2.67 -6.01 -4.55
N ILE A 67 2.91 -7.16 -3.93
CA ILE A 67 2.86 -8.47 -4.60
C ILE A 67 1.44 -8.79 -5.06
N ILE A 68 0.43 -8.60 -4.20
CA ILE A 68 -0.98 -8.84 -4.57
C ILE A 68 -1.41 -7.95 -5.73
N PHE A 69 -1.09 -6.65 -5.70
CA PHE A 69 -1.39 -5.75 -6.80
C PHE A 69 -0.74 -6.21 -8.11
N PHE A 70 0.55 -6.57 -8.07
CA PHE A 70 1.27 -7.04 -9.23
C PHE A 70 0.69 -8.35 -9.78
N MET A 71 0.37 -9.31 -8.89
CA MET A 71 -0.25 -10.58 -9.28
C MET A 71 -1.65 -10.40 -9.89
N LYS A 72 -2.43 -9.43 -9.39
CA LYS A 72 -3.78 -9.15 -9.88
C LYS A 72 -3.79 -8.44 -11.24
N THR A 73 -2.86 -7.49 -11.44
CA THR A 73 -2.89 -6.58 -12.59
C THR A 73 -1.88 -6.94 -13.68
N GLY A 74 -0.83 -7.69 -13.34
CA GLY A 74 0.32 -7.92 -14.21
C GLY A 74 1.24 -6.71 -14.36
N ILE A 75 0.99 -5.60 -13.64
CA ILE A 75 1.72 -4.34 -13.78
C ILE A 75 2.67 -4.17 -12.59
N ASP A 76 3.98 -4.11 -12.83
CA ASP A 76 4.95 -3.78 -11.79
C ASP A 76 4.79 -2.29 -11.44
N PRO A 77 4.43 -1.93 -10.19
CA PRO A 77 4.32 -0.53 -9.79
C PRO A 77 5.65 0.22 -9.83
N ALA A 78 6.80 -0.46 -9.94
CA ALA A 78 8.13 0.14 -9.98
C ALA A 78 8.31 1.19 -8.86
N GLN A 79 8.52 2.45 -9.24
CA GLN A 79 8.71 3.57 -8.30
C GLN A 79 7.39 4.10 -7.70
N ASN A 80 6.24 3.74 -8.27
CA ASN A 80 4.95 4.11 -7.70
C ASN A 80 4.67 3.38 -6.39
N VAL A 81 3.76 3.95 -5.63
CA VAL A 81 3.27 3.43 -4.35
C VAL A 81 1.98 2.67 -4.61
N ILE A 82 1.78 1.61 -3.84
CA ILE A 82 0.49 0.93 -3.77
C ILE A 82 -0.17 1.38 -2.48
N ASP A 83 -1.30 2.07 -2.61
CA ASP A 83 -2.08 2.66 -1.52
C ASP A 83 -3.32 1.81 -1.24
N HIS A 84 -3.77 1.86 0.01
CA HIS A 84 -4.97 1.18 0.50
C HIS A 84 -6.13 2.17 0.49
N ILE A 85 -7.17 1.90 -0.32
CA ILE A 85 -8.30 2.83 -0.51
C ILE A 85 -9.00 3.13 0.81
N ASP A 86 -9.18 2.12 1.67
CA ASP A 86 -9.78 2.25 3.00
C ASP A 86 -8.81 2.81 4.07
N GLY A 87 -7.54 3.03 3.75
CA GLY A 87 -6.50 3.46 4.68
C GLY A 87 -6.04 2.37 5.67
N ASN A 88 -6.58 1.16 5.60
CA ASN A 88 -6.19 0.03 6.45
C ASN A 88 -5.08 -0.78 5.79
N ARG A 89 -3.86 -0.61 6.29
CA ARG A 89 -2.64 -1.29 5.81
C ARG A 89 -2.68 -2.82 5.86
N LEU A 90 -3.61 -3.40 6.61
CA LEU A 90 -3.79 -4.84 6.76
C LEU A 90 -4.83 -5.40 5.78
N ASN A 91 -5.70 -4.56 5.20
CA ASN A 91 -6.70 -4.98 4.23
C ASN A 91 -6.09 -5.04 2.81
N ASN A 92 -5.46 -6.16 2.48
CA ASN A 92 -4.85 -6.32 1.16
C ASN A 92 -5.79 -6.93 0.11
N SER A 93 -7.11 -6.78 0.25
CA SER A 93 -8.03 -7.18 -0.83
C SER A 93 -7.60 -6.51 -2.14
N PRO A 94 -7.51 -7.23 -3.28
CA PRO A 94 -7.06 -6.64 -4.54
C PRO A 94 -7.86 -5.41 -4.95
N ASP A 95 -9.16 -5.39 -4.67
CA ASP A 95 -10.06 -4.28 -4.99
C ASP A 95 -9.89 -3.08 -4.04
N ASN A 96 -9.20 -3.26 -2.91
CA ASN A 96 -8.84 -2.21 -1.97
C ASN A 96 -7.47 -1.57 -2.28
N LEU A 97 -6.76 -2.04 -3.31
CA LEU A 97 -5.41 -1.56 -3.65
C LEU A 97 -5.44 -0.70 -4.91
N ARG A 98 -4.70 0.42 -4.89
CA ARG A 98 -4.51 1.28 -6.07
C ARG A 98 -3.06 1.68 -6.25
N CYS A 99 -2.62 1.81 -7.50
CA CYS A 99 -1.34 2.42 -7.82
C CYS A 99 -1.46 3.94 -7.79
N CYS A 100 -0.54 4.61 -7.11
CA CYS A 100 -0.49 6.07 -7.05
C CYS A 100 0.94 6.58 -6.90
N THR A 101 1.13 7.85 -7.20
CA THR A 101 2.37 8.58 -6.92
C THR A 101 2.52 8.82 -5.43
N VAL A 102 3.75 9.15 -5.00
CA VAL A 102 4.01 9.52 -3.60
C VAL A 102 3.18 10.74 -3.17
N ALA A 103 2.98 11.71 -4.08
CA ALA A 103 2.18 12.90 -3.80
C ALA A 103 0.70 12.56 -3.57
N GLU A 104 0.11 11.75 -4.44
CA GLU A 104 -1.27 11.28 -4.30
C GLU A 104 -1.45 10.46 -3.02
N ASN A 105 -0.53 9.53 -2.73
CA ASN A 105 -0.53 8.77 -1.48
C ASN A 105 -0.49 9.71 -0.25
N LEU A 106 0.33 10.76 -0.30
CA LEU A 106 0.40 11.74 0.79
C LEU A 106 -0.86 12.57 0.92
N TRP A 107 -1.58 12.87 -0.17
CA TRP A 107 -2.88 13.54 -0.09
C TRP A 107 -3.90 12.64 0.60
N ASN A 108 -3.97 11.38 0.17
CA ASN A 108 -4.89 10.36 0.68
C ASN A 108 -4.54 9.88 2.09
N ALA A 109 -3.31 10.10 2.56
CA ALA A 109 -2.90 9.70 3.89
C ALA A 109 -3.79 10.34 4.96
N GLN A 110 -4.49 9.48 5.70
CA GLN A 110 -5.23 9.79 6.91
C GLN A 110 -4.25 10.41 7.93
N GLY A 111 -4.33 11.73 8.10
CA GLY A 111 -3.57 12.45 9.13
C GLY A 111 -4.21 12.31 10.50
N LYS A 112 -3.58 12.88 11.53
CA LYS A 112 -4.31 13.11 12.79
C LYS A 112 -5.51 14.00 12.51
N LEU A 113 -6.66 13.66 13.10
CA LEU A 113 -7.82 14.54 13.10
C LEU A 113 -7.37 15.93 13.59
N LYS A 114 -7.74 16.96 12.83
CA LYS A 114 -7.51 18.34 13.25
C LYS A 114 -8.31 18.58 14.53
N ARG A 115 -7.81 19.44 15.42
CA ARG A 115 -8.52 19.80 16.66
C ARG A 115 -9.91 20.39 16.39
N ASP A 116 -10.07 21.05 15.26
CA ASP A 116 -11.33 21.63 14.80
C ASP A 116 -12.25 20.62 14.09
N GLY A 117 -11.85 19.36 13.97
CA GLY A 117 -12.61 18.29 13.31
C GLY A 117 -12.73 18.46 11.79
N LEU A 118 -12.09 19.46 11.18
CA LEU A 118 -12.22 19.70 9.75
C LEU A 118 -11.40 18.71 8.92
N PRO A 119 -11.83 18.41 7.69
CA PRO A 119 -11.05 17.62 6.76
C PRO A 119 -9.67 18.24 6.48
N LYS A 120 -8.73 17.40 6.05
CA LYS A 120 -7.42 17.86 5.59
C LYS A 120 -7.57 18.82 4.42
N GLY A 121 -6.78 19.89 4.41
CA GLY A 121 -6.85 20.94 3.39
C GLY A 121 -7.97 21.96 3.62
N ILE A 122 -8.90 21.73 4.56
CA ILE A 122 -9.96 22.67 4.92
C ILE A 122 -9.60 23.43 6.20
N ARG A 123 -9.71 24.76 6.18
CA ARG A 123 -9.56 25.62 7.37
C ARG A 123 -10.73 26.57 7.51
N LYS A 124 -11.18 26.83 8.74
CA LYS A 124 -12.13 27.90 9.05
C LYS A 124 -11.39 29.24 9.12
N LEU A 125 -11.90 30.26 8.44
CA LEU A 125 -11.37 31.61 8.41
C LEU A 125 -11.96 32.46 9.57
N PRO A 126 -11.31 33.58 9.95
CA PRO A 126 -11.80 34.46 11.02
C PRO A 126 -13.20 35.03 10.78
N ASN A 127 -13.59 35.22 9.52
CA ASN A 127 -14.90 35.73 9.12
C ASN A 127 -16.01 34.66 9.17
N GLY A 128 -15.67 33.39 9.44
CA GLY A 128 -16.61 32.28 9.52
C GLY A 128 -16.63 31.36 8.29
N ASP A 129 -16.04 31.79 7.17
CA ASP A 129 -15.99 31.03 5.91
C ASP A 129 -14.95 29.90 5.97
N TYR A 130 -14.89 29.10 4.92
CA TYR A 130 -14.00 27.95 4.82
C TYR A 130 -13.09 28.07 3.63
N ARG A 131 -11.80 27.88 3.84
CA ARG A 131 -10.84 27.78 2.74
C ARG A 131 -10.41 26.35 2.52
N ALA A 132 -10.55 25.88 1.28
CA ALA A 132 -9.93 24.66 0.79
C ALA A 132 -8.55 24.96 0.20
N SER A 133 -7.57 24.08 0.47
CA SER A 133 -6.21 24.21 -0.01
C SER A 133 -5.63 22.85 -0.40
N PHE A 134 -5.03 22.78 -1.59
CA PHE A 134 -4.39 21.58 -2.10
C PHE A 134 -3.28 21.94 -3.08
N MET A 135 -2.31 21.05 -3.24
CA MET A 135 -1.23 21.24 -4.20
C MET A 135 -1.65 20.71 -5.57
N VAL A 136 -1.28 21.36 -6.67
CA VAL A 136 -1.43 20.85 -8.04
C VAL A 136 -0.12 21.12 -8.78
N HIS A 137 0.55 20.08 -9.27
CA HIS A 137 1.85 20.19 -9.95
C HIS A 137 2.91 21.01 -9.20
N GLY A 138 2.90 20.98 -7.87
CA GLY A 138 3.85 21.72 -7.03
C GLY A 138 3.43 23.16 -6.71
N GLU A 139 2.26 23.60 -7.18
CA GLU A 139 1.68 24.91 -6.86
C GLU A 139 0.55 24.77 -5.84
N LEU A 140 0.49 25.64 -4.83
CA LEU A 140 -0.62 25.70 -3.88
C LEU A 140 -1.83 26.36 -4.55
N LYS A 141 -2.96 25.67 -4.56
CA LYS A 141 -4.26 26.24 -4.93
C LYS A 141 -5.10 26.42 -3.66
N GLU A 142 -5.74 27.58 -3.55
CA GLU A 142 -6.66 27.91 -2.47
C GLU A 142 -8.01 28.38 -3.04
N PHE A 143 -9.10 28.00 -2.37
CA PHE A 143 -10.47 28.36 -2.72
C PHE A 143 -11.23 28.72 -1.44
N ASP A 144 -11.90 29.88 -1.45
CA ASP A 144 -12.77 30.38 -0.38
C ASP A 144 -14.23 29.97 -0.57
#